data_AF-A0A166HV92-F1
#
_entry.id   AF-A0A166HV92-F1
#
_cell.length_a   1.000
_cell.length_b   1.000
_cell.length_c   1.000
_cell.angle_alpha   90.00
_cell.angle_beta   90.00
_cell.angle_gamma   90.00
#
_symmetry.space_group_name_H-M   'P 1'
#
loop_
_entity.id
_entity.type
_entity.pdbx_description
1 polymer ?
#
loop_
_entity_poly.entity_id
_entity_poly.type
_entity_poly.pdbx_seq_one_letter_code
_entity_poly.pdbx_strand_id
1 'polypeptide(L)'
;MATARKSALDAVKRFRARELGALTKPTPHPLPTQPTTDSATSALRNPFVPYKNPATGRWAPPKYSLRQQAKLVQQAKESGTLHLLPPGLKYDAAAPKRPQDDAAYMAKLHAREERAAARSGGSDIFAILDAQEKKVADVVAAEESGAVLQTDAVADIIVGVAAKATSVRARRRAAKAASQAKVQRRTKPREWDSSVEWVGIPRRRYVPGADIGVRLYAGKRLMFKGHRWEREKPERERRTKMLLRDMAQRIHRFRTWHKKSRPQPLKPAKGKAKPQKLPF
;
A
#
# COMPACT_ATOMS: atom_id res chain seq x y z
N MET A 1 -8.24 -15.60 -19.37
CA MET A 1 -6.94 -15.17 -18.79
C MET A 1 -5.77 -15.23 -19.78
N ALA A 2 -5.59 -16.31 -20.56
CA ALA A 2 -4.44 -16.44 -21.47
C ALA A 2 -4.38 -15.38 -22.59
N THR A 3 -5.53 -14.93 -23.10
CA THR A 3 -5.64 -13.90 -24.15
C THR A 3 -5.15 -12.52 -23.68
N ALA A 4 -5.51 -12.12 -22.45
CA ALA A 4 -5.06 -10.86 -21.84
C ALA A 4 -3.54 -10.83 -21.63
N ARG A 5 -2.94 -11.94 -21.17
CA ARG A 5 -1.46 -12.03 -21.04
C ARG A 5 -0.76 -11.92 -22.39
N LYS A 6 -1.31 -12.54 -23.45
CA LYS A 6 -0.74 -12.44 -24.81
C LYS A 6 -0.84 -11.01 -25.36
N SER A 7 -2.00 -10.36 -25.22
CA SER A 7 -2.17 -8.98 -25.69
C SER A 7 -1.29 -7.98 -24.93
N ALA A 8 -1.09 -8.21 -23.62
CA ALA A 8 -0.16 -7.45 -22.81
C ALA A 8 1.30 -7.59 -23.29
N LEU A 9 1.72 -8.82 -23.59
CA LEU A 9 3.04 -9.12 -24.12
C LEU A 9 3.25 -8.49 -25.51
N ASP A 10 2.24 -8.54 -26.37
CA ASP A 10 2.31 -7.91 -27.70
C ASP A 10 2.40 -6.38 -27.63
N ALA A 11 1.78 -5.75 -26.62
CA ALA A 11 1.94 -4.33 -26.37
C ALA A 11 3.39 -3.96 -26.02
N VAL A 12 4.05 -4.75 -25.16
CA VAL A 12 5.46 -4.56 -24.80
C VAL A 12 6.39 -4.79 -26.01
N LYS A 13 6.12 -5.82 -26.83
CA LYS A 13 6.85 -6.03 -28.08
C LYS A 13 6.74 -4.85 -29.04
N ARG A 14 5.53 -4.31 -29.23
CA ARG A 14 5.30 -3.15 -30.10
C ARG A 14 6.06 -1.92 -29.61
N PHE A 15 6.10 -1.71 -28.29
CA PHE A 15 6.91 -0.67 -27.67
C PHE A 15 8.39 -0.87 -27.98
N ARG A 16 8.94 -2.07 -27.72
CA ARG A 16 10.36 -2.35 -27.98
C ARG A 16 10.73 -2.26 -29.45
N ALA A 17 9.89 -2.77 -30.36
CA ALA A 17 10.14 -2.64 -31.79
C ALA A 17 10.21 -1.18 -32.26
N ARG A 18 9.39 -0.29 -31.66
CA ARG A 18 9.40 1.15 -31.98
C ARG A 18 10.61 1.89 -31.43
N GLU A 19 11.01 1.59 -30.20
CA GLU A 19 12.12 2.30 -29.55
C GLU A 19 13.48 1.71 -29.94
N LEU A 20 13.61 0.38 -30.03
CA LEU A 20 14.86 -0.30 -30.35
C LEU A 20 15.05 -0.56 -31.84
N GLY A 21 14.00 -0.39 -32.66
CA GLY A 21 14.08 -0.63 -34.11
C GLY A 21 15.10 0.26 -34.83
N ALA A 22 15.53 1.38 -34.23
CA ALA A 22 16.63 2.19 -34.75
C ALA A 22 18.01 1.55 -34.52
N LEU A 23 18.14 0.74 -33.48
CA LEU A 23 19.38 0.09 -33.08
C LEU A 23 19.62 -1.24 -33.81
N THR A 24 18.53 -1.91 -34.20
CA THR A 24 18.59 -3.22 -34.87
C THR A 24 18.68 -3.14 -36.39
N LYS A 25 18.68 -1.94 -36.98
CA LYS A 25 18.97 -1.79 -38.42
C LYS A 25 20.49 -1.87 -38.59
N PRO A 26 21.03 -2.87 -39.29
CA PRO A 26 22.45 -2.89 -39.63
C PRO A 26 22.74 -1.67 -40.49
N THR A 27 23.44 -0.69 -39.95
CA THR A 27 23.95 0.45 -40.71
C THR A 27 24.92 -0.10 -41.76
N PRO A 28 24.71 0.13 -43.07
CA PRO A 28 25.73 -0.20 -44.05
C PRO A 28 26.99 0.62 -43.74
N HIS A 29 28.13 -0.06 -43.62
CA HIS A 29 29.42 0.52 -43.26
C HIS A 29 29.72 1.84 -44.00
N PRO A 30 29.92 2.98 -43.31
CA PRO A 30 30.59 4.12 -43.88
C PRO A 30 32.12 3.90 -43.85
N LEU A 31 32.81 4.36 -44.90
CA LEU A 31 34.27 4.31 -45.04
C LEU A 31 35.02 4.93 -43.84
N PRO A 32 36.24 4.46 -43.55
CA PRO A 32 36.98 4.85 -42.35
C PRO A 32 37.67 6.20 -42.55
N THR A 33 37.06 7.28 -42.08
CA THR A 33 37.81 8.51 -41.76
C THR A 33 37.09 9.24 -40.64
N GLN A 34 37.43 8.91 -39.39
CA GLN A 34 37.77 9.82 -38.28
C GLN A 34 37.67 9.08 -36.93
N PRO A 35 38.67 9.23 -36.03
CA PRO A 35 38.58 8.71 -34.68
C PRO A 35 37.75 9.69 -33.83
N THR A 36 36.44 9.48 -33.75
CA THR A 36 35.65 10.08 -32.67
C THR A 36 35.92 9.26 -31.40
N THR A 37 36.73 9.81 -30.51
CA THR A 37 36.84 9.37 -29.12
C THR A 37 35.46 9.45 -28.47
N ASP A 38 34.79 8.32 -28.39
CA ASP A 38 33.92 7.90 -27.30
C ASP A 38 33.27 6.60 -27.74
N SER A 39 33.74 5.48 -27.17
CA SER A 39 33.05 4.19 -27.24
C SER A 39 31.70 4.31 -26.54
N ALA A 40 30.71 4.88 -27.24
CA ALA A 40 29.33 4.84 -26.84
C ALA A 40 28.83 3.40 -27.04
N THR A 41 28.78 2.63 -25.95
CA THR A 41 27.66 1.69 -25.78
C THR A 41 26.41 2.45 -26.22
N SER A 42 25.59 1.86 -27.09
CA SER A 42 24.50 2.57 -27.75
C SER A 42 23.39 2.94 -26.76
N ALA A 43 23.66 3.98 -25.97
CA ALA A 43 22.95 4.40 -24.80
C ALA A 43 21.65 5.05 -25.26
N LEU A 44 20.61 4.24 -25.38
CA LEU A 44 19.35 4.72 -25.90
C LEU A 44 18.71 5.68 -24.90
N ARG A 45 18.28 6.82 -25.41
CA ARG A 45 17.62 7.83 -24.59
C ARG A 45 16.30 7.28 -24.07
N ASN A 46 16.08 7.40 -22.77
CA ASN A 46 14.85 6.92 -22.13
C ASN A 46 13.60 7.71 -22.62
N PRO A 47 12.60 7.05 -23.22
CA PRO A 47 11.41 7.72 -23.75
C PRO A 47 10.40 8.12 -22.65
N PHE A 48 10.57 7.64 -21.41
CA PHE A 48 9.71 7.97 -20.27
C PHE A 48 10.12 9.24 -19.53
N VAL A 49 11.33 9.76 -19.80
CA VAL A 49 11.90 10.91 -19.10
C VAL A 49 11.84 12.16 -20.01
N PRO A 50 11.33 13.31 -19.51
CA PRO A 50 11.45 14.59 -20.20
C PRO A 50 12.91 14.92 -20.48
N TYR A 51 13.22 15.58 -21.60
CA TYR A 51 14.59 15.96 -21.92
C TYR A 51 14.72 17.42 -22.25
N LYS A 52 15.89 17.96 -21.95
CA LYS A 52 16.28 19.30 -22.34
C LYS A 52 16.94 19.23 -23.71
N ASN A 53 16.41 19.95 -24.68
CA ASN A 53 17.08 20.08 -25.98
C ASN A 53 18.31 20.99 -25.80
N PRO A 54 19.54 20.55 -26.19
CA PRO A 54 20.75 21.33 -25.98
C PRO A 54 20.76 22.63 -26.80
N ALA A 55 20.18 22.65 -27.99
CA ALA A 55 20.19 23.82 -28.87
C ALA A 55 19.21 24.90 -28.39
N THR A 56 17.99 24.51 -27.98
CA THR A 56 16.94 25.48 -27.60
C THR A 56 16.85 25.71 -26.10
N GLY A 57 17.50 24.89 -25.28
CA GLY A 57 17.41 24.92 -23.82
C GLY A 57 16.03 24.55 -23.25
N ARG A 58 15.02 24.31 -24.09
CA ARG A 58 13.65 23.99 -23.67
C ARG A 58 13.52 22.52 -23.27
N TRP A 59 12.69 22.27 -22.26
CA TRP A 59 12.33 20.91 -21.87
C TRP A 59 11.20 20.40 -22.74
N ALA A 60 11.48 19.36 -23.52
CA ALA A 60 10.46 18.61 -24.22
C ALA A 60 9.83 17.57 -23.28
N PRO A 61 8.50 17.37 -23.37
CA PRO A 61 7.81 16.37 -22.57
C PRO A 61 8.31 14.95 -22.89
N PRO A 62 8.03 13.96 -22.02
CA PRO A 62 8.37 12.58 -22.31
C PRO A 62 7.59 12.09 -23.54
N LYS A 63 8.20 11.18 -24.33
CA LYS A 63 7.60 10.64 -25.56
C LYS A 63 6.30 9.90 -25.27
N TYR A 64 6.23 9.24 -24.12
CA TYR A 64 5.02 8.62 -23.60
C TYR A 64 4.49 9.37 -22.39
N SER A 65 3.19 9.68 -22.39
CA SER A 65 2.52 10.33 -21.25
C SER A 65 2.49 9.42 -20.01
N LEU A 66 2.36 9.99 -18.81
CA LEU A 66 2.32 9.22 -17.55
C LEU A 66 1.22 8.13 -17.53
N ARG A 67 0.09 8.37 -18.20
CA ARG A 67 -0.99 7.39 -18.35
C ARG A 67 -0.57 6.22 -19.25
N GLN A 68 0.07 6.51 -20.38
CA GLN A 68 0.59 5.48 -21.29
C GLN A 68 1.69 4.67 -20.62
N GLN A 69 2.60 5.33 -19.89
CA GLN A 69 3.63 4.67 -19.07
C GLN A 69 2.99 3.71 -18.07
N ALA A 70 1.97 4.15 -17.32
CA ALA A 70 1.26 3.31 -16.37
C ALA A 70 0.59 2.09 -17.04
N LYS A 71 -0.05 2.30 -18.20
CA LYS A 71 -0.67 1.21 -18.96
C LYS A 71 0.37 0.18 -19.44
N LEU A 72 1.51 0.64 -19.96
CA LEU A 72 2.61 -0.24 -20.39
C LEU A 72 3.21 -1.00 -19.21
N VAL A 73 3.45 -0.34 -18.07
CA VAL A 73 3.94 -0.98 -16.84
C VAL A 73 2.95 -2.03 -16.33
N GLN A 74 1.65 -1.74 -16.37
CA GLN A 74 0.61 -2.71 -16.00
C GLN A 74 0.64 -3.95 -16.90
N GLN A 75 0.69 -3.76 -18.22
CA GLN A 75 0.80 -4.84 -19.20
C GLN A 75 2.11 -5.65 -19.03
N ALA A 76 3.22 -4.99 -18.72
CA ALA A 76 4.49 -5.64 -18.47
C ALA A 76 4.49 -6.45 -17.15
N LYS A 77 3.78 -5.98 -16.12
CA LYS A 77 3.55 -6.76 -14.88
C LYS A 77 2.72 -8.01 -15.14
N GLU A 78 1.62 -7.87 -15.88
CA GLU A 78 0.71 -8.99 -16.22
C GLU A 78 1.41 -10.08 -17.06
N SER A 79 2.36 -9.69 -17.91
CA SER A 79 3.14 -10.59 -18.76
C SER A 79 4.48 -11.02 -18.17
N GLY A 80 4.91 -10.45 -17.02
CA GLY A 80 6.23 -10.74 -16.41
C GLY A 80 7.43 -10.15 -17.16
N THR A 81 7.21 -9.20 -18.07
CA THR A 81 8.24 -8.61 -18.95
C THR A 81 8.71 -7.22 -18.49
N LEU A 82 8.48 -6.89 -17.22
CA LEU A 82 8.75 -5.56 -16.67
C LEU A 82 10.24 -5.17 -16.69
N HIS A 83 11.15 -6.14 -16.64
CA HIS A 83 12.59 -5.94 -16.80
C HIS A 83 12.99 -5.42 -18.21
N LEU A 84 12.11 -5.54 -19.20
CA LEU A 84 12.35 -5.12 -20.58
C LEU A 84 12.01 -3.63 -20.82
N LEU A 85 11.35 -2.96 -19.87
CA LEU A 85 10.97 -1.56 -19.98
C LEU A 85 12.02 -0.64 -19.36
N PRO A 86 12.16 0.61 -19.87
CA PRO A 86 12.99 1.61 -19.22
C PRO A 86 12.51 1.92 -17.79
N PRO A 87 13.42 2.23 -16.86
CA PRO A 87 13.04 2.78 -15.57
C PRO A 87 12.36 4.14 -15.75
N GLY A 88 11.41 4.49 -14.89
CA GLY A 88 10.62 5.71 -14.99
C GLY A 88 9.77 5.96 -13.75
N LEU A 89 9.07 7.09 -13.71
CA LEU A 89 8.30 7.52 -12.52
C LEU A 89 7.23 6.53 -12.03
N LYS A 90 6.78 5.62 -12.89
CA LYS A 90 5.78 4.58 -12.56
C LYS A 90 6.40 3.20 -12.30
N TYR A 91 7.67 3.01 -12.66
CA TYR A 91 8.41 1.76 -12.51
C TYR A 91 9.89 2.09 -12.32
N ASP A 92 10.41 1.92 -11.11
CA ASP A 92 11.84 1.99 -10.90
C ASP A 92 12.41 0.58 -10.94
N ALA A 93 13.31 0.32 -11.88
CA ALA A 93 14.09 -0.91 -11.92
C ALA A 93 14.99 -1.07 -10.68
N ALA A 94 15.40 0.07 -10.08
CA ALA A 94 16.31 0.14 -8.94
C ALA A 94 15.64 0.51 -7.60
N ALA A 95 14.32 0.74 -7.55
CA ALA A 95 13.68 1.06 -6.28
C ALA A 95 13.71 -0.19 -5.39
N PRO A 96 14.02 -0.05 -4.08
CA PRO A 96 13.82 -1.15 -3.16
C PRO A 96 12.34 -1.54 -3.24
N LYS A 97 12.10 -2.85 -3.35
CA LYS A 97 10.75 -3.41 -3.24
C LYS A 97 10.10 -2.79 -2.00
N ARG A 98 8.82 -2.43 -2.10
CA ARG A 98 8.11 -1.99 -0.89
C ARG A 98 8.23 -3.13 0.12
N PRO A 99 8.32 -2.87 1.44
CA PRO A 99 8.43 -3.94 2.42
C PRO A 99 7.34 -5.01 2.24
N GLN A 100 6.13 -4.62 1.83
CA GLN A 100 5.02 -5.52 1.52
C GLN A 100 5.28 -6.53 0.38
N ASP A 101 6.17 -6.21 -0.56
CA ASP A 101 6.53 -7.08 -1.69
C ASP A 101 7.71 -8.02 -1.34
N ASP A 102 8.37 -7.81 -0.19
CA ASP A 102 9.43 -8.67 0.30
C ASP A 102 8.84 -9.85 1.07
N ALA A 103 8.95 -11.05 0.51
CA ALA A 103 8.44 -12.27 1.14
C ALA A 103 8.94 -12.46 2.59
N ALA A 104 10.16 -12.00 2.89
CA ALA A 104 10.73 -12.02 4.23
C ALA A 104 10.00 -11.06 5.21
N TYR A 105 9.51 -9.91 4.74
CA TYR A 105 8.75 -8.96 5.56
C TYR A 105 7.31 -9.46 5.77
N MET A 106 6.66 -9.99 4.73
CA MET A 106 5.34 -10.62 4.88
C MET A 106 5.40 -11.86 5.79
N ALA A 107 6.46 -12.68 5.70
CA ALA A 107 6.68 -13.78 6.62
C ALA A 107 6.88 -13.31 8.07
N LYS A 108 7.59 -12.20 8.30
CA LYS A 108 7.70 -11.59 9.64
C LYS A 108 6.37 -11.07 10.17
N LEU A 109 5.51 -10.54 9.30
CA LEU A 109 4.18 -10.06 9.66
C LEU A 109 3.26 -11.23 10.04
N HIS A 110 3.22 -12.28 9.21
CA HIS A 110 2.50 -13.51 9.51
C HIS A 110 3.01 -14.19 10.79
N ALA A 111 4.32 -14.29 10.99
CA ALA A 111 4.88 -14.84 12.23
C ALA A 111 4.53 -13.99 13.46
N ARG A 112 4.35 -12.67 13.31
CA ARG A 112 3.91 -11.77 14.39
C ARG A 112 2.41 -11.95 14.66
N GLU A 113 1.59 -12.12 13.63
CA GLU A 113 0.16 -12.43 13.74
C GLU A 113 -0.08 -13.79 14.38
N GLU A 114 0.66 -14.83 13.97
CA GLU A 114 0.62 -16.16 14.58
C GLU A 114 1.04 -16.11 16.06
N ARG A 115 2.10 -15.37 16.41
CA ARG A 115 2.49 -15.15 17.82
C ARG A 115 1.45 -14.36 18.61
N ALA A 116 0.74 -13.44 17.98
CA ALA A 116 -0.33 -12.68 18.63
C ALA A 116 -1.57 -13.57 18.85
N ALA A 117 -1.93 -14.40 17.87
CA ALA A 117 -3.00 -15.40 17.98
C ALA A 117 -2.70 -16.45 19.06
N ALA A 118 -1.45 -16.91 19.16
CA ALA A 118 -0.99 -17.81 20.22
C ALA A 118 -1.07 -17.17 21.62
N ARG A 119 -0.95 -15.84 21.72
CA ARG A 119 -1.13 -15.11 22.98
C ARG A 119 -2.59 -14.86 23.33
N SER A 120 -3.47 -14.69 22.34
CA SER A 120 -4.91 -14.52 22.59
C SER A 120 -5.66 -15.84 22.82
N GLY A 121 -5.11 -16.97 22.40
CA GLY A 121 -5.63 -18.32 22.73
C GLY A 121 -5.23 -18.82 24.12
N GLY A 122 -4.55 -18.00 24.92
CA GLY A 122 -4.00 -18.37 26.23
C GLY A 122 -4.96 -18.26 27.42
N SER A 123 -6.24 -18.61 27.24
CA SER A 123 -7.16 -18.76 28.38
C SER A 123 -8.24 -19.83 28.17
N ASP A 124 -7.96 -20.91 27.42
CA ASP A 124 -8.88 -22.05 27.39
C ASP A 124 -8.45 -23.11 28.41
N ILE A 125 -8.66 -22.76 29.68
CA ILE A 125 -8.63 -23.69 30.82
C ILE A 125 -9.57 -24.89 30.56
N PHE A 126 -10.64 -24.68 29.78
CA PHE A 126 -11.60 -25.71 29.40
C PHE A 126 -11.05 -26.78 28.45
N ALA A 127 -10.12 -26.45 27.54
CA ALA A 127 -9.54 -27.45 26.63
C ALA A 127 -8.57 -28.42 27.34
N ILE A 128 -7.97 -27.99 28.45
CA ILE A 128 -7.08 -28.82 29.28
C ILE A 128 -7.91 -29.81 30.12
N LEU A 129 -9.07 -29.40 30.63
CA LEU A 129 -9.99 -30.29 31.37
C LEU A 129 -10.62 -31.36 30.46
N ASP A 130 -11.03 -30.98 29.24
CA ASP A 130 -11.61 -31.90 28.26
C ASP A 130 -10.61 -32.97 27.77
N ALA A 131 -9.33 -32.62 27.73
CA ALA A 131 -8.24 -33.55 27.40
C ALA A 131 -7.88 -34.50 28.57
N GLN A 132 -8.20 -34.15 29.82
CA GLN A 132 -8.01 -35.05 30.96
C GLN A 132 -9.13 -36.07 31.09
N GLU A 133 -10.38 -35.71 30.77
CA GLU A 133 -11.51 -36.67 30.79
C GLU A 133 -11.37 -37.75 29.69
N LYS A 134 -10.90 -37.40 28.49
CA LYS A 134 -10.61 -38.39 27.44
C LYS A 134 -9.49 -39.38 27.80
N LYS A 135 -8.46 -38.93 28.51
CA LYS A 135 -7.37 -39.82 28.96
C LYS A 135 -7.80 -40.81 30.04
N VAL A 136 -8.77 -40.45 30.88
CA VAL A 136 -9.32 -41.39 31.87
C VAL A 136 -10.23 -42.42 31.17
N ALA A 137 -10.98 -42.03 30.14
CA ALA A 137 -11.81 -42.95 29.36
C ALA A 137 -10.99 -43.98 28.56
N ASP A 138 -9.86 -43.58 27.96
CA ASP A 138 -9.01 -44.50 27.17
C ASP A 138 -8.21 -45.48 28.05
N VAL A 139 -7.90 -45.10 29.30
CA VAL A 139 -7.22 -46.01 30.26
C VAL A 139 -8.19 -47.07 30.79
N VAL A 140 -9.47 -46.74 30.97
CA VAL A 140 -10.50 -47.72 31.38
C VAL A 140 -10.86 -48.68 30.24
N ALA A 141 -10.76 -48.25 28.97
CA ALA A 141 -11.02 -49.11 27.81
C ALA A 141 -9.86 -50.06 27.45
N ALA A 142 -8.67 -49.86 28.00
CA ALA A 142 -7.47 -50.63 27.63
C ALA A 142 -7.16 -51.83 28.55
N GLU A 143 -7.87 -52.02 29.67
CA GLU A 143 -7.68 -53.18 30.56
C GLU A 143 -8.48 -54.43 30.13
N GLU A 144 -9.36 -54.35 29.12
CA GLU A 144 -10.21 -55.48 28.69
C GLU A 144 -9.74 -56.24 27.45
N SER A 145 -8.66 -55.81 26.77
CA SER A 145 -8.14 -56.54 25.60
C SER A 145 -6.69 -56.94 25.78
N GLY A 146 -6.48 -57.97 26.60
CA GLY A 146 -5.24 -58.74 26.57
C GLY A 146 -5.01 -59.32 25.17
N ALA A 147 -4.20 -58.64 24.36
CA ALA A 147 -3.80 -59.10 23.04
C ALA A 147 -2.35 -58.69 22.77
N VAL A 148 -1.44 -59.60 23.10
CA VAL A 148 -0.05 -59.61 22.61
C VAL A 148 -0.10 -60.02 21.15
N LEU A 149 0.40 -59.17 20.24
CA LEU A 149 0.69 -59.57 18.85
C LEU A 149 2.10 -59.15 18.44
N GLN A 150 2.84 -60.17 18.00
CA GLN A 150 4.20 -60.17 17.48
C GLN A 150 4.37 -59.24 16.27
N THR A 151 5.45 -58.46 16.29
CA THR A 151 5.86 -57.56 15.20
C THR A 151 7.02 -58.14 14.40
N ASP A 152 6.84 -59.29 13.75
CA ASP A 152 7.87 -59.88 12.88
C ASP A 152 7.28 -60.28 11.51
N ALA A 153 6.66 -59.32 10.80
CA ALA A 153 6.23 -59.53 9.41
C ALA A 153 6.08 -58.23 8.59
N VAL A 154 6.72 -57.12 8.99
CA VAL A 154 6.62 -55.82 8.27
C VAL A 154 7.95 -55.40 7.61
N ALA A 155 9.06 -56.07 7.94
CA ALA A 155 10.38 -55.70 7.42
C ALA A 155 10.59 -56.02 5.92
N ASP A 156 9.96 -57.07 5.38
CA ASP A 156 10.21 -57.51 4.00
C ASP A 156 9.41 -56.74 2.93
N ILE A 157 8.31 -56.08 3.32
CA ILE A 157 7.56 -55.19 2.40
C ILE A 157 8.32 -53.85 2.20
N ILE A 158 9.10 -53.42 3.18
CA ILE A 158 9.79 -52.12 3.14
C ILE A 158 11.04 -52.17 2.24
N VAL A 159 11.71 -53.32 2.12
CA VAL A 159 12.93 -53.45 1.29
C VAL A 159 12.61 -53.61 -0.20
N GLY A 160 11.52 -54.29 -0.57
CA GLY A 160 11.11 -54.47 -1.97
C GLY A 160 10.60 -53.20 -2.67
N VAL A 161 10.02 -52.25 -1.91
CA VAL A 161 9.55 -50.95 -2.45
C VAL A 161 10.73 -49.99 -2.69
N ALA A 162 11.81 -50.08 -1.91
CA ALA A 162 12.98 -49.22 -2.05
C ALA A 162 13.74 -49.44 -3.37
N ALA A 163 13.88 -50.69 -3.84
CA ALA A 163 14.57 -51.01 -5.09
C ALA A 163 13.77 -50.65 -6.36
N LYS A 164 12.42 -50.71 -6.31
CA LYS A 164 11.57 -50.20 -7.40
C LYS A 164 11.47 -48.66 -7.38
N ALA A 165 11.53 -48.03 -6.21
CA ALA A 165 11.48 -46.57 -6.08
C ALA A 165 12.75 -45.86 -6.63
N THR A 166 13.94 -46.46 -6.52
CA THR A 166 15.19 -45.89 -7.05
C THR A 166 15.22 -45.86 -8.58
N SER A 167 14.76 -46.91 -9.25
CA SER A 167 14.71 -46.97 -10.72
C SER A 167 13.71 -45.98 -11.34
N VAL A 168 12.56 -45.75 -10.68
CA VAL A 168 11.57 -44.75 -11.11
C VAL A 168 12.07 -43.32 -10.87
N ARG A 169 12.80 -43.08 -9.76
CA ARG A 169 13.44 -41.77 -9.49
C ARG A 169 14.52 -41.44 -10.51
N ALA A 170 15.34 -42.42 -10.92
CA ALA A 170 16.36 -42.24 -11.95
C ALA A 170 15.74 -41.90 -13.32
N ARG A 171 14.68 -42.62 -13.73
CA ARG A 171 13.96 -42.34 -14.98
C ARG A 171 13.27 -40.97 -14.97
N ARG A 172 12.67 -40.55 -13.84
CA ARG A 172 12.11 -39.20 -13.69
C ARG A 172 13.18 -38.11 -13.71
N ARG A 173 14.36 -38.33 -13.13
CA ARG A 173 15.49 -37.38 -13.21
C ARG A 173 16.01 -37.26 -14.64
N ALA A 174 16.17 -38.36 -15.37
CA ALA A 174 16.58 -38.35 -16.77
C ALA A 174 15.54 -37.68 -17.68
N ALA A 175 14.24 -37.95 -17.48
CA ALA A 175 13.17 -37.29 -18.22
C ALA A 175 13.07 -35.78 -17.90
N LYS A 176 13.33 -35.38 -16.65
CA LYS A 176 13.38 -33.97 -16.24
C LYS A 176 14.62 -33.26 -16.79
N ALA A 177 15.77 -33.94 -16.85
CA ALA A 177 16.98 -33.41 -17.47
C ALA A 177 16.82 -33.25 -18.99
N ALA A 178 16.20 -34.23 -19.66
CA ALA A 178 15.90 -34.16 -21.10
C ALA A 178 14.88 -33.07 -21.44
N SER A 179 13.85 -32.88 -20.59
CA SER A 179 12.89 -31.78 -20.78
C SER A 179 13.51 -30.41 -20.53
N GLN A 180 14.38 -30.27 -19.52
CA GLN A 180 15.16 -29.05 -19.28
C GLN A 180 16.13 -28.73 -20.43
N ALA A 181 16.83 -29.72 -20.98
CA ALA A 181 17.71 -29.54 -22.13
C ALA A 181 16.95 -29.13 -23.42
N LYS A 182 15.71 -29.63 -23.60
CA LYS A 182 14.84 -29.25 -24.73
C LYS A 182 14.26 -27.84 -24.59
N VAL A 183 14.06 -27.36 -23.36
CA VAL A 183 13.69 -25.96 -23.07
C VAL A 183 14.85 -25.01 -23.41
N GLN A 184 16.09 -25.37 -23.04
CA GLN A 184 17.28 -24.56 -23.31
C GLN A 184 17.64 -24.45 -24.81
N ARG A 185 17.41 -25.50 -25.61
CA ARG A 185 17.68 -25.48 -27.07
C ARG A 185 16.73 -24.58 -27.89
N ARG A 186 15.59 -24.14 -27.34
CA ARG A 186 14.62 -23.27 -28.05
C ARG A 186 14.81 -21.78 -27.74
N THR A 187 15.68 -21.41 -26.80
CA THR A 187 15.90 -20.03 -26.39
C THR A 187 17.11 -19.43 -27.11
N LYS A 188 17.05 -19.33 -28.44
CA LYS A 188 17.84 -18.27 -29.09
C LYS A 188 17.27 -16.95 -28.53
N PRO A 189 18.08 -16.07 -27.92
CA PRO A 189 17.57 -14.79 -27.44
C PRO A 189 16.95 -14.09 -28.64
N ARG A 190 15.64 -13.85 -28.58
CA ARG A 190 14.98 -13.13 -29.66
C ARG A 190 15.60 -11.73 -29.67
N GLU A 191 15.80 -11.14 -30.84
CA GLU A 191 16.50 -9.85 -30.98
C GLU A 191 15.92 -8.73 -30.09
N TRP A 192 14.64 -8.83 -29.73
CA TRP A 192 13.96 -7.90 -28.82
C TRP A 192 14.16 -8.19 -27.32
N ASP A 193 14.82 -9.27 -26.93
CA ASP A 193 15.22 -9.60 -25.55
C ASP A 193 16.63 -9.06 -25.21
N SER A 194 17.25 -8.33 -26.14
CA SER A 194 18.54 -7.66 -25.93
C SER A 194 18.51 -6.79 -24.66
N SER A 195 19.52 -6.92 -23.79
CA SER A 195 19.64 -6.01 -22.65
C SER A 195 19.99 -4.63 -23.16
N VAL A 196 19.21 -3.61 -22.80
CA VAL A 196 19.45 -2.23 -23.22
C VAL A 196 19.55 -1.38 -21.97
N GLU A 197 20.66 -0.67 -21.85
CA GLU A 197 20.86 0.33 -20.82
C GLU A 197 20.20 1.64 -21.25
N TRP A 198 19.19 2.05 -20.49
CA TRP A 198 18.47 3.28 -20.76
C TRP A 198 19.13 4.45 -20.04
N VAL A 199 19.54 5.46 -20.80
CA VAL A 199 20.14 6.67 -20.23
C VAL A 199 19.06 7.67 -19.82
N GLY A 200 19.14 8.12 -18.57
CA GLY A 200 18.32 9.19 -18.00
C GLY A 200 17.75 8.83 -16.63
N ILE A 201 18.01 9.68 -15.63
CA ILE A 201 17.48 9.52 -14.28
C ILE A 201 16.06 10.13 -14.24
N PRO A 202 15.02 9.36 -13.88
CA PRO A 202 13.70 9.91 -13.69
C PRO A 202 13.71 10.93 -12.54
N ARG A 203 13.44 12.21 -12.85
CA ARG A 203 13.37 13.26 -11.83
C ARG A 203 12.12 13.08 -10.98
N ARG A 204 12.28 12.46 -9.81
CA ARG A 204 11.24 12.42 -8.78
C ARG A 204 11.08 13.82 -8.20
N ARG A 205 9.89 14.41 -8.36
CA ARG A 205 9.56 15.62 -7.62
C ARG A 205 9.34 15.24 -6.16
N TYR A 206 10.15 15.79 -5.26
CA TYR A 206 9.89 15.68 -3.83
C TYR A 206 8.54 16.34 -3.54
N VAL A 207 7.64 15.59 -2.89
CA VAL A 207 6.35 16.12 -2.43
C VAL A 207 6.43 16.16 -0.91
N PRO A 208 6.48 17.36 -0.30
CA PRO A 208 6.51 17.49 1.16
C PRO A 208 5.41 16.66 1.82
N GLY A 209 5.76 15.92 2.88
CA GLY A 209 4.83 15.04 3.61
C GLY A 209 4.47 13.72 2.93
N ALA A 210 5.13 13.36 1.83
CA ALA A 210 5.02 12.00 1.27
C ALA A 210 5.53 10.93 2.24
N ASP A 211 6.55 11.25 3.03
CA ASP A 211 7.21 10.29 3.95
C ASP A 211 6.36 10.01 5.21
N ILE A 212 5.54 10.98 5.62
CA ILE A 212 4.72 10.94 6.85
C ILE A 212 3.28 10.47 6.53
N GLY A 213 2.93 10.32 5.24
CA GLY A 213 1.56 9.99 4.80
C GLY A 213 0.59 11.17 4.82
N VAL A 214 0.97 12.32 5.39
CA VAL A 214 0.14 13.54 5.46
C VAL A 214 0.53 14.53 4.35
N ARG A 215 0.27 14.14 3.10
CA ARG A 215 0.61 14.92 1.89
C ARG A 215 -0.17 16.22 1.73
N LEU A 216 -1.35 16.32 2.34
CA LEU A 216 -2.27 17.43 2.11
C LEU A 216 -1.87 18.73 2.81
N TYR A 217 -1.14 18.64 3.94
CA TYR A 217 -0.82 19.77 4.83
C TYR A 217 0.68 20.01 5.03
N ALA A 218 1.54 19.05 4.70
CA ALA A 218 2.97 19.25 4.82
C ALA A 218 3.44 20.34 3.84
N GLY A 219 4.08 21.38 4.37
CA GLY A 219 4.60 22.50 3.58
C GLY A 219 3.56 23.54 3.13
N LYS A 220 2.28 23.42 3.50
CA LYS A 220 1.28 24.47 3.24
C LYS A 220 1.23 25.48 4.38
N ARG A 221 1.43 26.76 4.05
CA ARG A 221 1.21 27.91 4.97
C ARG A 221 -0.26 28.10 5.35
N LEU A 222 -1.18 27.71 4.48
CA LEU A 222 -2.62 27.80 4.72
C LEU A 222 -3.15 26.41 5.06
N MET A 223 -3.35 26.21 6.36
CA MET A 223 -3.97 25.04 6.95
C MET A 223 -5.48 25.22 7.07
N PHE A 224 -6.18 24.12 7.37
CA PHE A 224 -7.62 24.12 7.59
C PHE A 224 -7.98 25.20 8.62
N LYS A 225 -8.75 26.21 8.19
CA LYS A 225 -9.10 27.41 8.97
C LYS A 225 -10.00 27.08 10.18
N GLY A 226 -10.57 25.88 10.22
CA GLY A 226 -11.65 25.54 11.12
C GLY A 226 -12.99 26.10 10.65
N HIS A 227 -14.06 25.42 11.05
CA HIS A 227 -15.41 25.92 10.85
C HIS A 227 -15.60 27.24 11.61
N ARG A 228 -16.55 28.07 11.17
CA ARG A 228 -16.82 29.36 11.83
C ARG A 228 -17.13 29.19 13.33
N TRP A 229 -17.87 28.14 13.69
CA TRP A 229 -18.22 27.87 15.09
C TRP A 229 -17.02 27.46 15.94
N GLU A 230 -16.04 26.73 15.40
CA GLU A 230 -14.80 26.36 16.11
C GLU A 230 -13.97 27.61 16.41
N ARG A 231 -13.91 28.55 15.46
CA ARG A 231 -13.20 29.82 15.60
C ARG A 231 -13.87 30.77 16.59
N GLU A 232 -15.20 30.82 16.58
CA GLU A 232 -15.98 31.68 17.47
C GLU A 232 -16.21 31.06 18.86
N LYS A 233 -15.99 29.75 19.03
CA LYS A 233 -16.17 29.02 20.30
C LYS A 233 -15.52 29.72 21.51
N PRO A 234 -14.23 30.10 21.50
CA PRO A 234 -13.61 30.76 22.65
C PRO A 234 -14.26 32.11 22.98
N GLU A 235 -14.71 32.86 21.97
CA GLU A 235 -15.38 34.13 22.18
C GLU A 235 -16.80 33.94 22.77
N ARG A 236 -17.54 32.95 22.26
CA ARG A 236 -18.84 32.57 22.82
C ARG A 236 -18.72 32.11 24.27
N GLU A 237 -17.73 31.29 24.60
CA GLU A 237 -17.46 30.84 25.96
C GLU A 237 -17.13 32.03 26.89
N ARG A 238 -16.29 32.97 26.45
CA ARG A 238 -15.99 34.21 27.20
C ARG A 238 -17.24 35.03 27.46
N ARG A 239 -18.09 35.23 26.43
CA ARG A 239 -19.35 35.97 26.55
C ARG A 239 -20.30 35.30 27.52
N THR A 240 -20.46 33.98 27.42
CA THR A 240 -21.28 33.19 28.35
C THR A 240 -20.76 33.31 29.78
N LYS A 241 -19.44 33.20 29.99
CA LYS A 241 -18.82 33.35 31.32
C LYS A 241 -19.04 34.75 31.90
N MET A 242 -18.86 35.80 31.09
CA MET A 242 -19.16 37.19 31.49
C MET A 242 -20.64 37.35 31.88
N LEU A 243 -21.56 36.81 31.07
CA LEU A 243 -22.98 36.90 31.35
C LEU A 243 -23.38 36.10 32.61
N LEU A 244 -22.74 34.97 32.88
CA LEU A 244 -23.03 34.20 34.10
C LEU A 244 -22.46 34.85 35.36
N ARG A 245 -21.36 35.63 35.25
CA ARG A 245 -20.74 36.32 36.40
C ARG A 245 -21.73 37.24 37.13
N ASP A 246 -22.46 38.06 36.38
CA ASP A 246 -23.37 39.06 36.96
C ASP A 246 -24.84 38.58 36.97
N MET A 247 -25.05 37.26 36.87
CA MET A 247 -26.38 36.66 36.76
C MET A 247 -27.22 36.87 38.03
N ALA A 248 -26.62 36.69 39.21
CA ALA A 248 -27.30 36.91 40.50
C ALA A 248 -27.82 38.35 40.63
N GLN A 249 -27.03 39.34 40.22
CA GLN A 249 -27.45 40.74 40.23
C GLN A 249 -28.60 41.01 39.24
N ARG A 250 -28.55 40.42 38.05
CA ARG A 250 -29.65 40.51 37.08
C ARG A 250 -30.94 39.91 37.60
N ILE A 251 -30.87 38.74 38.23
CA ILE A 251 -32.02 38.10 38.88
C ILE A 251 -32.57 39.00 39.98
N HIS A 252 -31.71 39.62 40.81
CA HIS A 252 -32.15 40.55 41.85
C HIS A 252 -32.84 41.79 41.26
N ARG A 253 -32.26 42.43 40.24
CA ARG A 253 -32.87 43.58 39.54
C ARG A 253 -34.23 43.21 38.92
N PHE A 254 -34.32 42.05 38.27
CA PHE A 254 -35.56 41.56 37.70
C PHE A 254 -36.64 41.31 38.77
N ARG A 255 -36.29 40.61 39.85
CA ARG A 255 -37.20 40.32 40.97
C ARG A 255 -37.66 41.59 41.67
N THR A 256 -36.76 42.54 41.92
CA THR A 256 -37.10 43.81 42.58
C THR A 256 -37.99 44.68 41.71
N TRP A 257 -37.71 44.79 40.41
CA TRP A 257 -38.56 45.50 39.46
C TRP A 257 -39.97 44.91 39.39
N HIS A 258 -40.08 43.59 39.26
CA HIS A 258 -41.38 42.92 39.27
C HIS A 258 -42.10 43.07 40.62
N LYS A 259 -41.39 42.96 41.76
CA LYS A 259 -41.99 43.16 43.09
C LYS A 259 -42.57 44.57 43.29
N LYS A 260 -41.95 45.59 42.68
CA LYS A 260 -42.43 46.99 42.71
C LYS A 260 -43.60 47.23 41.74
N SER A 261 -43.56 46.61 40.56
CA SER A 261 -44.53 46.84 39.48
C SER A 261 -45.79 45.98 39.58
N ARG A 262 -45.78 44.92 40.41
CA ARG A 262 -46.98 44.13 40.66
C ARG A 262 -47.98 44.91 41.53
N PRO A 263 -49.24 45.05 41.12
CA PRO A 263 -50.27 45.64 41.98
C PRO A 263 -50.38 44.78 43.25
N GLN A 264 -50.36 45.43 44.41
CA GLN A 264 -50.56 44.75 45.69
C GLN A 264 -52.01 44.96 46.08
N PRO A 265 -52.87 43.94 45.94
CA PRO A 265 -54.30 44.09 46.13
C PRO A 265 -54.69 44.46 47.57
N LEU A 266 -53.81 44.20 48.54
CA LEU A 266 -54.02 44.50 49.96
C LEU A 266 -53.41 45.84 50.41
N LYS A 267 -52.69 46.57 49.54
CA LYS A 267 -52.18 47.89 49.90
C LYS A 267 -53.27 48.93 49.65
N PRO A 268 -53.55 49.84 50.60
CA PRO A 268 -54.45 50.95 50.32
C PRO A 268 -53.88 51.76 49.15
N ALA A 269 -54.76 52.24 48.27
CA ALA A 269 -54.36 53.11 47.18
C ALA A 269 -53.49 54.23 47.74
N LYS A 270 -52.26 54.40 47.20
CA LYS A 270 -51.36 55.48 47.63
C LYS A 270 -52.17 56.77 47.56
N GLY A 271 -52.42 57.37 48.73
CA GLY A 271 -53.29 58.54 48.85
C GLY A 271 -52.91 59.56 47.80
N LYS A 272 -53.90 60.02 47.03
CA LYS A 272 -53.69 61.04 45.99
C LYS A 272 -52.91 62.18 46.64
N ALA A 273 -51.68 62.42 46.20
CA ALA A 273 -50.93 63.58 46.63
C ALA A 273 -51.86 64.78 46.49
N LYS A 274 -51.99 65.60 47.55
CA LYS A 274 -52.88 66.76 47.58
C LYS A 274 -52.73 67.47 46.22
N PRO A 275 -53.83 67.71 45.48
CA PRO A 275 -53.73 68.32 44.17
C PRO A 275 -52.95 69.61 44.36
N GLN A 276 -51.75 69.68 43.78
CA GLN A 276 -51.03 70.94 43.73
C GLN A 276 -51.97 71.88 43.00
N LYS A 277 -52.42 72.94 43.70
CA LYS A 277 -53.25 73.97 43.09
C LYS A 277 -52.46 74.48 41.91
N LEU A 278 -52.95 74.16 40.71
CA LEU A 278 -52.45 74.76 39.48
C LEU A 278 -52.60 76.27 39.67
N PRO A 279 -51.55 77.06 39.36
CA PRO A 279 -51.64 78.50 39.43
C PRO A 279 -52.58 78.96 38.31
N PHE A 280 -53.83 79.18 38.67
CA PHE A 280 -54.74 80.08 37.96
C PHE A 280 -54.81 81.36 38.78
#